data_AF-A0A517T1J3-F1
#
_entry.id   AF-A0A517T1J3-F1
#
_cell.length_a   1.000
_cell.length_b   1.000
_cell.length_c   1.000
_cell.angle_alpha   90.00
_cell.angle_beta   90.00
_cell.angle_gamma   90.00
#
_symmetry.space_group_name_H-M   'P 1'
#
loop_
_entity.id
_entity.type
_entity.pdbx_description
1 polymer ?
#
loop_
_entity_poly.entity_id
_entity_poly.type
_entity_poly.pdbx_seq_one_letter_code
_entity_poly.pdbx_strand_id
1 'polypeptide(L)'
;MLTPFHLAIQVRDIDEARDFYGSKLGLPEGRSAPTWIDFNMFGHQVVTHLNPAIGRDGTVANHCNPVDSQSVPVPHFGVILEVPAWQQLAERARDFVDQFIIEPCVRFEGQPGQQHTMFFADPSGNALEFKAFADIDGQLFARD
;
A
#
# COMPACT_ATOMS: atom_id res chain seq x y z
N MET A 1 0.44 18.64 -15.54
CA MET A 1 1.12 17.36 -15.28
C MET A 1 0.96 17.06 -13.81
N LEU A 2 0.55 15.85 -13.43
CA LEU A 2 0.49 15.45 -12.03
C LEU A 2 1.91 15.45 -11.45
N THR A 3 2.11 16.10 -10.31
CA THR A 3 3.39 16.08 -9.59
C THR A 3 3.41 14.91 -8.60
N PRO A 4 4.53 14.19 -8.44
CA PRO A 4 4.60 13.07 -7.51
C PRO A 4 4.31 13.44 -6.06
N PHE A 5 3.56 12.58 -5.36
CA PHE A 5 3.50 12.58 -3.90
C PHE A 5 4.78 11.99 -3.29
N HIS A 6 5.11 12.44 -2.08
CA HIS A 6 6.22 11.94 -1.28
C HIS A 6 5.72 11.53 0.12
N LEU A 7 6.05 10.31 0.55
CA LEU A 7 5.72 9.80 1.87
C LEU A 7 6.94 9.15 2.52
N ALA A 8 7.25 9.53 3.75
CA ALA A 8 8.23 8.84 4.58
C ALA A 8 7.51 8.00 5.66
N ILE A 9 7.91 6.74 5.79
CA ILE A 9 7.39 5.79 6.78
C ILE A 9 8.54 5.19 7.58
N GLN A 10 8.21 4.67 8.76
CA GLN A 10 9.16 4.02 9.65
C GLN A 10 9.05 2.49 9.52
N VAL A 11 10.20 1.83 9.47
CA VAL A 11 10.33 0.37 9.36
C VAL A 11 11.26 -0.15 10.45
N ARG A 12 11.06 -1.40 10.87
CA ARG A 12 11.86 -2.04 11.93
C ARG A 12 13.20 -2.58 11.44
N ASP A 13 13.31 -2.86 10.15
CA ASP A 13 14.51 -3.40 9.51
C ASP A 13 14.56 -2.98 8.03
N ILE A 14 15.77 -2.62 7.56
CA ILE A 14 15.97 -2.10 6.20
C ILE A 14 16.05 -3.22 5.16
N ASP A 15 16.55 -4.39 5.52
CA ASP A 15 16.64 -5.52 4.60
C ASP A 15 15.27 -6.19 4.43
N GLU A 16 14.47 -6.27 5.50
CA GLU A 16 13.04 -6.65 5.40
C GLU A 16 12.28 -5.67 4.50
N ALA A 17 12.50 -4.36 4.66
CA ALA A 17 11.87 -3.36 3.80
C ALA A 17 12.30 -3.51 2.34
N ARG A 18 13.59 -3.75 2.08
CA ARG A 18 14.10 -3.97 0.71
C ARG A 18 13.50 -5.21 0.05
N ASP A 19 13.40 -6.31 0.79
CA ASP A 19 12.76 -7.52 0.28
C ASP A 19 11.27 -7.29 0.01
N PHE A 20 10.55 -6.66 0.94
CA PHE A 20 9.12 -6.43 0.80
C PHE A 20 8.77 -5.43 -0.30
N TYR A 21 9.31 -4.22 -0.24
CA TYR A 21 9.00 -3.15 -1.20
C TYR A 21 9.70 -3.35 -2.54
N GLY A 22 10.97 -3.77 -2.53
CA GLY A 22 11.77 -3.95 -3.73
C GLY A 22 11.47 -5.26 -4.45
N SER A 23 11.74 -6.39 -3.80
CA SER A 23 11.64 -7.71 -4.45
C SER A 23 10.19 -8.19 -4.62
N LYS A 24 9.40 -8.21 -3.55
CA LYS A 24 8.04 -8.76 -3.54
C LYS A 24 7.05 -7.83 -4.24
N LEU A 25 6.96 -6.58 -3.80
CA LEU A 25 6.10 -5.58 -4.44
C LEU A 25 6.64 -5.13 -5.80
N GLY A 26 7.93 -5.27 -6.07
CA GLY A 26 8.52 -4.93 -7.37
C GLY A 26 8.75 -3.45 -7.57
N LEU A 27 8.87 -2.66 -6.49
CA LEU A 27 9.11 -1.22 -6.59
C LEU A 27 10.60 -0.95 -6.84
N PRO A 28 10.97 -0.22 -7.90
CA PRO A 28 12.37 0.12 -8.14
C PRO A 28 12.98 0.90 -6.97
N GLU A 29 14.12 0.41 -6.47
CA GLU A 29 14.93 1.13 -5.48
C GLU A 29 15.58 2.36 -6.12
N GLY A 30 15.50 3.49 -5.42
CA GLY A 30 16.17 4.74 -5.73
C GLY A 30 17.47 4.89 -4.95
N ARG A 31 17.64 6.05 -4.30
CA ARG A 31 18.79 6.26 -3.40
C ARG A 31 18.57 5.49 -2.11
N SER A 32 19.64 5.05 -1.48
CA SER A 32 19.58 4.38 -0.19
C SER A 32 20.81 4.66 0.66
N ALA A 33 20.67 4.38 1.95
CA ALA A 33 21.71 4.41 2.96
C ALA A 33 21.45 3.27 3.97
N PRO A 34 22.37 3.00 4.92
CA PRO A 34 22.17 1.93 5.89
C PRO A 34 20.90 2.04 6.76
N THR A 35 20.29 3.22 6.82
CA THR A 35 19.11 3.49 7.67
C THR A 35 17.89 3.97 6.88
N TRP A 36 17.95 4.04 5.54
CA TRP A 36 16.78 4.42 4.74
C TRP A 36 16.88 4.03 3.26
N ILE A 37 15.74 3.89 2.59
CA ILE A 37 15.64 3.57 1.15
C ILE A 37 14.53 4.42 0.51
N ASP A 38 14.82 5.05 -0.64
CA ASP A 38 13.82 5.61 -1.56
C ASP A 38 13.26 4.49 -2.47
N PHE A 39 11.94 4.41 -2.64
CA PHE A 39 11.28 3.54 -3.62
C PHE A 39 10.43 4.35 -4.60
N ASN A 40 10.46 3.94 -5.87
CA ASN A 40 9.52 4.42 -6.89
C ASN A 40 8.22 3.60 -6.81
N MET A 41 7.21 4.15 -6.16
CA MET A 41 5.87 3.57 -6.06
C MET A 41 4.98 4.14 -7.17
N PHE A 42 5.05 3.55 -8.37
CA PHE A 42 4.23 3.95 -9.53
C PHE A 42 4.34 5.44 -9.90
N GLY A 43 5.56 6.00 -9.82
CA GLY A 43 5.84 7.41 -10.09
C GLY A 43 5.77 8.31 -8.85
N HIS A 44 5.35 7.78 -7.69
CA HIS A 44 5.44 8.45 -6.40
C HIS A 44 6.67 8.01 -5.61
N GLN A 45 7.10 8.81 -4.64
CA GLN A 45 8.23 8.47 -3.77
C GLN A 45 7.73 7.98 -2.42
N VAL A 46 8.05 6.74 -2.09
CA VAL A 46 7.91 6.22 -0.71
C VAL A 46 9.30 6.00 -0.15
N VAL A 47 9.55 6.50 1.06
CA VAL A 47 10.85 6.39 1.74
C VAL A 47 10.66 5.60 3.02
N THR A 48 11.40 4.50 3.17
CA THR A 48 11.43 3.73 4.41
C THR A 48 12.59 4.18 5.27
N HIS A 49 12.34 4.57 6.52
CA HIS A 49 13.37 4.93 7.50
C HIS A 49 13.42 3.91 8.64
N LEU A 50 14.61 3.42 8.97
CA LEU A 50 14.80 2.55 10.12
C LEU A 50 14.41 3.29 11.41
N ASN A 51 13.48 2.73 12.17
CA ASN A 51 13.22 3.14 13.54
C ASN A 51 13.60 2.00 14.50
N PRO A 52 14.78 2.08 15.15
CA PRO A 52 15.23 1.07 16.10
C PRO A 52 14.30 0.87 17.30
N ALA A 53 13.45 1.86 17.63
CA ALA A 53 12.52 1.77 18.75
C ALA A 53 11.32 0.85 18.47
N ILE A 54 11.03 0.52 17.20
CA ILE A 54 10.04 -0.51 16.87
C ILE A 54 10.53 -1.87 17.41
N GLY A 55 11.84 -2.12 17.32
CA GLY A 55 12.44 -3.39 17.70
C GLY A 55 12.19 -4.49 16.66
N ARG A 56 13.02 -5.54 16.71
CA ARG A 56 13.06 -6.60 15.68
C ARG A 56 11.70 -7.26 15.41
N ASP A 57 10.93 -7.50 16.47
CA ASP A 57 9.63 -8.18 16.38
C ASP A 57 8.46 -7.23 16.57
N GLY A 58 8.71 -5.91 16.64
CA GLY A 58 7.67 -4.92 16.83
C GLY A 58 6.96 -4.52 15.55
N THR A 59 5.89 -3.75 15.73
CA THR A 59 5.09 -3.16 14.65
C THR A 59 4.73 -1.72 15.00
N VAL A 60 4.43 -0.91 13.98
CA VAL A 60 3.91 0.44 14.17
C VAL A 60 2.50 0.38 14.76
N ALA A 61 2.19 1.34 15.64
CA ALA A 61 0.87 1.42 16.24
C ALA A 61 -0.16 1.90 15.20
N ASN A 62 -1.21 1.10 14.98
CA ASN A 62 -2.33 1.46 14.12
C ASN A 62 -3.58 1.76 14.95
N HIS A 63 -4.37 2.73 14.50
CA HIS A 63 -5.77 2.89 14.92
C HIS A 63 -6.66 2.24 13.87
N CYS A 64 -7.79 1.62 14.23
CA CYS A 64 -8.69 1.05 13.23
C CYS A 64 -10.06 1.71 13.29
N ASN A 65 -10.55 2.11 12.12
CA ASN A 65 -11.92 2.61 11.94
C ASN A 65 -12.82 1.49 11.41
N PRO A 66 -14.07 1.38 11.91
CA PRO A 66 -15.05 0.52 11.31
C PRO A 66 -15.48 1.12 9.96
N VAL A 67 -15.28 0.38 8.87
CA VAL A 67 -15.83 0.68 7.55
C VAL A 67 -16.53 -0.58 7.06
N ASP A 68 -17.85 -0.50 6.89
CA ASP A 68 -18.74 -1.65 6.71
C ASP A 68 -18.62 -2.66 7.88
N SER A 69 -18.34 -3.93 7.58
CA SER A 69 -18.05 -5.00 8.54
C SER A 69 -16.54 -5.21 8.78
N GLN A 70 -15.69 -4.33 8.25
CA GLN A 70 -14.23 -4.48 8.26
C GLN A 70 -13.54 -3.41 9.12
N SER A 71 -12.42 -3.79 9.73
CA SER A 71 -11.60 -2.92 10.57
C SER A 71 -10.45 -2.35 9.73
N VAL A 72 -10.58 -1.12 9.25
CA VAL A 72 -9.61 -0.49 8.34
C VAL A 72 -8.55 0.25 9.16
N PRO A 73 -7.26 -0.13 9.05
CA PRO A 73 -6.18 0.53 9.78
C PRO A 73 -5.93 1.94 9.25
N VAL A 74 -5.62 2.85 10.16
CA VAL A 74 -5.23 4.24 9.91
C VAL A 74 -3.96 4.51 10.73
N PRO A 75 -2.90 5.07 10.10
CA PRO A 75 -2.82 5.41 8.67
C PRO A 75 -2.69 4.17 7.77
N HIS A 76 -3.09 4.32 6.51
CA HIS A 76 -2.71 3.44 5.40
C HIS A 76 -2.36 4.29 4.19
N PHE A 77 -1.64 3.72 3.23
CA PHE A 77 -1.26 4.42 2.00
C PHE A 77 -1.16 3.47 0.82
N GLY A 78 -1.20 4.04 -0.37
CA GLY A 78 -0.84 3.33 -1.60
C GLY A 78 -1.30 4.12 -2.81
N VAL A 79 -1.53 3.41 -3.92
CA VAL A 79 -1.78 4.05 -5.22
C VAL A 79 -3.13 3.61 -5.78
N ILE A 80 -3.80 4.55 -6.42
CA ILE A 80 -4.96 4.29 -7.26
C ILE A 80 -4.42 3.91 -8.65
N LEU A 81 -4.54 2.63 -8.98
CA LEU A 81 -4.03 2.02 -10.20
C LEU A 81 -5.13 1.92 -11.26
N GLU A 82 -4.71 1.72 -12.51
CA GLU A 82 -5.61 1.19 -13.53
C GLU A 82 -6.00 -0.25 -13.19
N VAL A 83 -7.23 -0.65 -13.54
CA VAL A 83 -7.76 -1.99 -13.22
C VAL A 83 -6.84 -3.14 -13.66
N PRO A 84 -6.24 -3.15 -14.87
CA PRO A 84 -5.33 -4.24 -15.26
C PRO A 84 -4.07 -4.32 -14.39
N ALA A 85 -3.50 -3.18 -14.01
CA ALA A 85 -2.32 -3.14 -13.13
C ALA A 85 -2.66 -3.60 -11.71
N TRP A 86 -3.85 -3.22 -11.22
CA TRP A 86 -4.36 -3.69 -9.93
C TRP A 86 -4.57 -5.20 -9.93
N GLN A 87 -5.16 -5.77 -10.98
CA GLN A 87 -5.38 -7.23 -11.10
C GLN A 87 -4.05 -7.99 -11.06
N GLN A 88 -3.05 -7.54 -11.83
CA GLN A 88 -1.72 -8.16 -11.83
C GLN A 88 -1.04 -8.08 -10.46
N LEU A 89 -1.18 -6.95 -9.76
CA LEU A 89 -0.64 -6.80 -8.42
C LEU A 89 -1.38 -7.70 -7.42
N ALA A 90 -2.71 -7.80 -7.52
CA ALA A 90 -3.52 -8.65 -6.66
C ALA A 90 -3.17 -10.13 -6.81
N GLU A 91 -2.95 -10.61 -8.05
CA GLU A 91 -2.50 -11.99 -8.29
C GLU A 91 -1.14 -12.26 -7.64
N ARG A 92 -0.15 -11.41 -7.91
CA ARG A 92 1.19 -11.53 -7.31
C ARG A 92 1.20 -11.43 -5.80
N ALA A 93 0.34 -10.57 -5.22
CA ALA A 93 0.26 -10.37 -3.78
C ALA A 93 -0.09 -11.67 -3.04
N ARG A 94 -0.84 -12.59 -3.66
CA ARG A 94 -1.17 -13.88 -3.07
C ARG A 94 0.04 -14.78 -2.80
N ASP A 95 1.17 -14.53 -3.45
CA ASP A 95 2.39 -15.32 -3.29
C ASP A 95 3.26 -14.85 -2.11
N PHE A 96 3.08 -13.62 -1.62
CA PHE A 96 3.94 -13.04 -0.58
C PHE A 96 3.20 -12.37 0.59
N VAL A 97 1.88 -12.19 0.48
CA VAL A 97 1.04 -11.71 1.57
C VAL A 97 0.45 -12.91 2.30
N ASP A 98 0.94 -13.16 3.51
CA ASP A 98 0.44 -14.28 4.34
C ASP A 98 -1.01 -14.06 4.79
N GLN A 99 -1.36 -12.80 5.10
CA GLN A 99 -2.69 -12.43 5.57
C GLN A 99 -3.09 -11.05 5.03
N PHE A 100 -4.14 -11.03 4.21
CA PHE A 100 -4.78 -9.78 3.84
C PHE A 100 -5.62 -9.25 5.01
N ILE A 101 -5.55 -7.94 5.23
CA ILE A 101 -6.50 -7.22 6.09
C ILE A 101 -7.85 -7.14 5.37
N ILE A 102 -7.81 -6.91 4.05
CA ILE A 102 -8.95 -6.97 3.14
C ILE A 102 -8.47 -7.70 1.89
N GLU A 103 -9.01 -8.88 1.63
CA GLU A 103 -8.74 -9.66 0.42
C GLU A 103 -9.03 -8.85 -0.85
N PRO A 104 -8.31 -9.08 -1.96
CA PRO A 104 -8.62 -8.46 -3.24
C PRO A 104 -10.07 -8.70 -3.64
N CYS A 105 -10.86 -7.64 -3.69
CA CYS A 105 -12.28 -7.70 -4.02
C CYS A 105 -12.77 -6.45 -4.76
N VAL A 106 -13.95 -6.57 -5.35
CA VAL A 106 -14.70 -5.45 -5.93
C VAL A 106 -15.75 -5.02 -4.92
N ARG A 107 -15.76 -3.73 -4.58
CA ARG A 107 -16.82 -3.10 -3.78
C ARG A 107 -17.77 -2.36 -4.70
N PHE A 108 -19.05 -2.35 -4.34
CA PHE A 108 -20.12 -1.64 -5.05
C PHE A 108 -20.26 -2.07 -6.53
N GLU A 109 -20.09 -3.36 -6.82
CA GLU A 109 -20.18 -3.90 -8.18
C GLU A 109 -21.50 -3.48 -8.87
N GLY A 110 -21.40 -2.93 -10.08
CA GLY A 110 -22.52 -2.42 -10.86
C GLY A 110 -23.07 -1.06 -10.41
N GLN A 111 -22.49 -0.41 -9.39
CA GLN A 111 -22.90 0.92 -8.92
C GLN A 111 -21.91 2.02 -9.34
N PRO A 112 -22.29 3.31 -9.34
CA PRO A 112 -21.40 4.41 -9.71
C PRO A 112 -20.09 4.48 -8.92
N GLY A 113 -20.07 3.97 -7.68
CA GLY A 113 -18.89 3.90 -6.81
C GLY A 113 -18.09 2.60 -6.88
N GLN A 114 -18.29 1.77 -7.92
CA GLN A 114 -17.57 0.51 -8.08
C GLN A 114 -16.06 0.75 -8.02
N GLN A 115 -15.39 0.02 -7.13
CA GLN A 115 -13.94 0.10 -6.97
C GLN A 115 -13.35 -1.26 -6.62
N HIS A 116 -12.14 -1.50 -7.09
CA HIS A 116 -11.31 -2.61 -6.65
C HIS A 116 -10.50 -2.16 -5.45
N THR A 117 -10.37 -3.01 -4.43
CA THR A 117 -9.54 -2.69 -3.25
C THR A 117 -8.93 -3.94 -2.65
N MET A 118 -7.74 -3.78 -2.08
CA MET A 118 -7.07 -4.78 -1.24
C MET A 118 -6.23 -4.07 -0.19
N PHE A 119 -6.12 -4.71 0.98
CA PHE A 119 -5.31 -4.22 2.09
C PHE A 119 -4.43 -5.33 2.64
N PHE A 120 -3.18 -4.99 2.92
CA PHE A 120 -2.23 -5.84 3.63
C PHE A 120 -1.17 -4.96 4.32
N ALA A 121 -0.39 -5.55 5.23
CA ALA A 121 0.65 -4.84 5.94
C ALA A 121 2.05 -5.23 5.45
N ASP A 122 2.99 -4.30 5.55
CA ASP A 122 4.42 -4.62 5.49
C ASP A 122 4.87 -5.35 6.78
N PRO A 123 6.12 -5.87 6.84
CA PRO A 123 6.65 -6.53 8.04
C PRO A 123 6.67 -5.66 9.30
N SER A 124 6.67 -4.33 9.13
CA SER A 124 6.66 -3.36 10.24
C SER A 124 5.24 -2.99 10.67
N GLY A 125 4.19 -3.55 10.05
CA GLY A 125 2.80 -3.25 10.36
C GLY A 125 2.24 -2.01 9.67
N ASN A 126 2.99 -1.36 8.76
CA ASN A 126 2.45 -0.27 7.95
C ASN A 126 1.38 -0.85 7.02
N ALA A 127 0.16 -0.31 7.05
CA ALA A 127 -0.91 -0.77 6.20
C ALA A 127 -0.83 -0.14 4.80
N LEU A 128 -0.94 -0.99 3.77
CA LEU A 128 -1.01 -0.58 2.38
C LEU A 128 -2.42 -0.80 1.85
N GLU A 129 -2.92 0.15 1.06
CA GLU A 129 -4.14 0.02 0.26
C GLU A 129 -3.83 0.27 -1.20
N PHE A 130 -4.23 -0.66 -2.07
CA PHE A 130 -4.25 -0.43 -3.51
C PHE A 130 -5.68 -0.43 -4.00
N LYS A 131 -6.05 0.65 -4.69
CA LYS A 131 -7.38 0.82 -5.29
C LYS A 131 -7.32 0.84 -6.80
N ALA A 132 -8.44 0.55 -7.45
CA ALA A 132 -8.63 0.88 -8.86
C ALA A 132 -10.09 1.24 -9.15
N PHE A 133 -10.28 2.14 -10.12
CA PHE A 133 -11.58 2.55 -10.66
C PHE A 133 -11.59 2.27 -12.16
N ALA A 134 -12.77 1.93 -12.69
CA ALA A 134 -12.92 1.78 -14.14
C ALA A 134 -12.77 3.13 -14.87
N ASP A 135 -13.18 4.22 -14.21
CA ASP A 135 -13.01 5.60 -14.66
C ASP A 135 -12.46 6.45 -13.50
N ILE A 136 -11.12 6.56 -13.41
CA ILE A 136 -10.45 7.32 -12.35
C ILE A 136 -10.86 8.80 -12.40
N ASP A 137 -10.88 9.40 -13.59
CA ASP A 137 -11.14 10.84 -13.74
C ASP A 137 -12.58 11.20 -13.35
N GLY A 138 -13.54 10.34 -13.70
CA GLY A 138 -14.95 10.56 -13.41
C GLY A 138 -15.38 10.13 -12.00
N GLN A 139 -14.79 9.08 -11.42
CA GLN A 139 -15.30 8.43 -10.20
C GLN A 139 -14.52 8.79 -8.93
N LEU A 140 -13.20 9.00 -9.01
CA LEU A 140 -12.36 9.12 -7.81
C LEU A 140 -12.76 10.29 -6.90
N PHE A 141 -13.17 11.40 -7.51
CA PHE A 141 -13.59 12.61 -6.82
C PHE A 141 -15.05 12.97 -7.11
N ALA A 142 -15.84 12.00 -7.60
CA ALA A 142 -17.28 12.16 -7.74
C ALA A 142 -17.89 12.51 -6.37
N ARG A 143 -18.89 13.38 -6.39
CA ARG A 143 -19.72 13.68 -5.22
C ARG A 143 -21.03 12.91 -5.37
N ASP A 144 -21.58 12.46 -4.24
CA ASP A 144 -22.94 11.92 -4.16
C ASP A 144 -24.01 12.98 -4.51
#